data_AF-A0A1C3YJH1-F1
#
_entry.id   AF-A0A1C3YJH1-F1
#
_cell.length_a   1.000
_cell.length_b   1.000
_cell.length_c   1.000
_cell.angle_alpha   90.00
_cell.angle_beta   90.00
_cell.angle_gamma   90.00
#
_symmetry.space_group_name_H-M   'P 1'
#
loop_
_entity.id
_entity.type
_entity.pdbx_description
1 polymer ?
#
loop_
_entity_poly.entity_id
_entity_poly.type
_entity_poly.pdbx_seq_one_letter_code
_entity_poly.pdbx_strand_id
1 'polypeptide(L)'
;MVNIISRQANLLDLFPGSEDELKQKLPDDVHNGKDNIADLLKFKYAMIVLYAQWVNFDEEPYSPELFTQIKNVPNEFKIVKEAPEGTPMSVIASMWLFGSPREFPYPYDKRTSSTTATDLSKTGWSSWFAGRINEVIKDKHNGLWVSSQLQVYGGEQSMFRRNAGNGTAYCFRDATIGGTWDVFYQDTKDAAMKWQAVNDEGRAKYFSKADRWVLWGSYGDRNMKDVWQFYYDPETYKKMQKIRQTYDPKGTFTANPFCVEASK
;
A
#
# COMPACT_ATOMS: atom_id res chain seq x y z
N MET A 1 1.77 -0.32 8.53
CA MET A 1 1.44 0.20 7.19
C MET A 1 1.70 1.70 7.18
N VAL A 2 2.27 2.23 6.10
CA VAL A 2 2.44 3.67 5.89
C VAL A 2 1.66 4.07 4.65
N ASN A 3 0.69 4.97 4.80
CA ASN A 3 -0.08 5.52 3.70
C ASN A 3 0.32 6.96 3.46
N ILE A 4 0.61 7.32 2.21
CA ILE A 4 0.93 8.68 1.79
C ILE A 4 -0.14 9.09 0.80
N ILE A 5 -0.87 10.15 1.12
CA ILE A 5 -2.04 10.58 0.37
C ILE A 5 -1.90 12.05 0.02
N SER A 6 -2.07 12.38 -1.27
CA SER A 6 -2.06 13.77 -1.73
C SER A 6 -3.24 14.57 -1.16
N ARG A 7 -3.22 15.88 -1.41
CA ARG A 7 -4.24 16.80 -0.93
C ARG A 7 -5.59 16.45 -1.52
N GLN A 8 -6.67 16.72 -0.78
CA GLN A 8 -8.10 16.43 -1.07
C GLN A 8 -8.67 15.24 -0.31
N ALA A 9 -7.85 14.32 0.19
CA ALA A 9 -8.37 13.25 1.01
C ALA A 9 -9.04 13.81 2.26
N ASN A 10 -10.19 13.24 2.59
CA ASN A 10 -11.00 13.63 3.73
C ASN A 10 -10.38 13.03 4.99
N LEU A 11 -9.89 13.88 5.92
CA LEU A 11 -9.27 13.40 7.15
C LEU A 11 -10.24 12.57 8.00
N LEU A 12 -11.53 12.90 7.98
CA LEU A 12 -12.53 12.13 8.73
C LEU A 12 -12.64 10.68 8.23
N ASP A 13 -12.46 10.46 6.94
CA ASP A 13 -12.49 9.11 6.35
C ASP A 13 -11.23 8.30 6.69
N LEU A 14 -10.17 8.96 7.16
CA LEU A 14 -8.90 8.34 7.52
C LEU A 14 -8.74 8.20 9.04
N PHE A 15 -9.52 8.97 9.81
CA PHE A 15 -9.44 8.98 11.26
C PHE A 15 -10.34 7.88 11.84
N PRO A 16 -9.79 6.95 12.63
CA PRO A 16 -10.55 5.82 13.17
C PRO A 16 -11.51 6.14 14.33
N GLY A 17 -11.73 7.42 14.63
CA GLY A 17 -12.60 7.89 15.71
C GLY A 17 -13.77 8.73 15.17
N SER A 18 -14.54 9.32 16.09
CA SER A 18 -15.64 10.22 15.72
C SER A 18 -15.13 11.58 15.26
N GLU A 19 -15.99 12.34 14.57
CA GLU A 19 -15.73 13.74 14.22
C GLU A 19 -15.42 14.58 15.46
N ASP A 20 -16.16 14.37 16.56
CA ASP A 20 -15.94 15.11 17.81
C ASP A 20 -14.59 14.78 18.46
N GLU A 21 -14.15 13.52 18.40
CA GLU A 21 -12.82 13.14 18.88
C GLU A 21 -11.73 13.77 18.02
N LEU A 22 -11.94 13.85 16.70
CA LEU A 22 -11.00 14.52 15.79
C LEU A 22 -10.92 16.02 16.08
N LYS A 23 -12.06 16.68 16.29
CA LYS A 23 -12.14 18.11 16.66
C LYS A 23 -11.31 18.43 17.90
N GLN A 24 -11.42 17.61 18.94
CA GLN A 24 -10.64 17.80 20.18
C GLN A 24 -9.12 17.66 20.00
N LYS A 25 -8.68 17.01 18.92
CA LYS A 25 -7.25 16.80 18.60
C LYS A 25 -6.70 17.84 17.64
N LEU A 26 -7.54 18.68 17.03
CA LEU A 26 -7.11 19.77 16.17
C LEU A 26 -6.92 21.06 16.99
N PRO A 27 -5.93 21.90 16.63
CA PRO A 27 -5.82 23.25 17.17
C PRO A 27 -7.07 24.12 16.86
N ASP A 28 -7.40 25.04 17.77
CA ASP A 28 -8.58 25.92 17.64
C ASP A 28 -8.52 26.85 16.40
N ASP A 29 -7.32 27.22 15.94
CA ASP A 29 -7.11 28.03 14.74
C ASP A 29 -7.33 27.24 13.44
N VAL A 30 -7.40 25.91 13.52
CA VAL A 30 -7.74 25.02 12.42
C VAL A 30 -9.25 24.75 12.37
N HIS A 31 -9.94 24.75 13.51
CA HIS A 31 -11.38 24.49 13.60
C HIS A 31 -12.09 25.45 14.55
N ASN A 32 -12.92 26.33 14.00
CA ASN A 32 -13.69 27.34 14.76
C ASN A 32 -15.07 26.84 15.26
N GLY A 33 -15.37 25.54 15.15
CA GLY A 33 -16.69 24.98 15.49
C GLY A 33 -17.81 25.27 14.49
N LYS A 34 -17.54 26.02 13.41
CA LYS A 34 -18.54 26.44 12.42
C LYS A 34 -18.41 25.72 11.07
N ASP A 35 -17.18 25.36 10.70
CA ASP A 35 -16.86 24.70 9.43
C ASP A 35 -16.74 23.17 9.59
N ASN A 36 -17.10 22.41 8.55
CA ASN A 36 -16.93 20.95 8.53
C ASN A 36 -15.43 20.59 8.58
N ILE A 37 -15.05 19.73 9.53
CA ILE A 37 -13.65 19.29 9.72
C ILE A 37 -13.04 18.68 8.45
N ALA A 38 -13.87 18.02 7.64
CA ALA A 38 -13.47 17.43 6.37
C ALA A 38 -13.00 18.49 5.36
N ASP A 39 -13.68 19.65 5.34
CA ASP A 39 -13.39 20.73 4.40
C ASP A 39 -12.21 21.59 4.87
N LEU A 40 -11.96 21.65 6.18
CA LEU A 40 -10.91 22.48 6.78
C LEU A 40 -9.51 22.14 6.32
N LEU A 41 -9.23 20.88 5.98
CA LEU A 41 -7.90 20.41 5.57
C LEU A 41 -7.82 20.01 4.10
N LYS A 42 -8.97 19.98 3.41
CA LYS A 42 -9.05 19.69 1.99
C LYS A 42 -8.19 20.68 1.21
N PHE A 43 -7.37 20.19 0.29
CA PHE A 43 -6.42 20.97 -0.52
C PHE A 43 -5.29 21.72 0.23
N LYS A 44 -5.26 21.67 1.56
CA LYS A 44 -4.20 22.33 2.35
C LYS A 44 -2.99 21.42 2.52
N TYR A 45 -3.22 20.21 3.01
CA TYR A 45 -2.14 19.30 3.42
C TYR A 45 -2.17 18.00 2.62
N ALA A 46 -0.97 17.49 2.32
CA ALA A 46 -0.81 16.08 2.01
C ALA A 46 -0.61 15.34 3.34
N MET A 47 -1.07 14.09 3.40
CA MET A 47 -1.13 13.34 4.65
C MET A 47 -0.24 12.12 4.61
N ILE A 48 0.41 11.84 5.75
CA ILE A 48 1.07 10.58 6.02
C ILE A 48 0.29 9.93 7.17
N VAL A 49 -0.34 8.79 6.90
CA VAL A 49 -1.09 8.01 7.89
C VAL A 49 -0.27 6.77 8.23
N LEU A 50 0.01 6.59 9.52
CA LEU A 50 0.81 5.47 10.02
C LEU A 50 -0.07 4.55 10.86
N TYR A 51 -0.26 3.32 10.38
CA TYR A 51 -0.86 2.24 11.16
C TYR A 51 0.26 1.35 11.69
N ALA A 52 0.48 1.39 13.00
CA ALA A 52 1.47 0.57 13.69
C ALA A 52 0.77 -0.32 14.71
N GLN A 53 1.17 -1.58 14.76
CA GLN A 53 0.70 -2.53 15.75
C GLN A 53 1.85 -3.42 16.20
N TRP A 54 1.73 -3.93 17.41
CA TRP A 54 2.54 -5.01 17.92
C TRP A 54 1.58 -6.13 18.29
N VAL A 55 1.84 -7.31 17.72
CA VAL A 55 1.05 -8.52 17.97
C VAL A 55 2.05 -9.58 18.34
N ASN A 56 1.90 -10.14 19.53
CA ASN A 56 2.76 -11.20 20.04
C ASN A 56 1.98 -12.50 20.15
N PHE A 57 2.64 -13.58 19.76
CA PHE A 57 2.18 -14.95 19.97
C PHE A 57 3.07 -15.66 21.00
N ASP A 58 3.44 -14.92 22.06
CA ASP A 58 4.29 -15.35 23.17
C ASP A 58 5.77 -15.66 22.82
N GLU A 59 6.29 -15.12 21.72
CA GLU A 59 7.67 -15.38 21.26
C GLU A 59 8.62 -14.18 21.40
N GLU A 60 8.10 -12.95 21.42
CA GLU A 60 8.93 -11.73 21.45
C GLU A 60 8.44 -10.75 22.53
N PRO A 61 9.30 -10.16 23.37
CA PRO A 61 8.87 -9.13 24.32
C PRO A 61 8.41 -7.85 23.60
N TYR A 62 7.47 -7.12 24.21
CA TYR A 62 7.05 -5.83 23.68
C TYR A 62 8.19 -4.83 23.72
N SER A 63 8.41 -4.16 22.58
CA SER A 63 9.43 -3.13 22.37
C SER A 63 8.74 -1.81 22.04
N PRO A 64 8.74 -0.81 22.94
CA PRO A 64 8.11 0.49 22.69
C PRO A 64 8.92 1.39 21.74
N GLU A 65 10.16 1.02 21.39
CA GLU A 65 11.12 1.84 20.67
C GLU A 65 10.56 2.32 19.32
N LEU A 66 9.99 1.41 18.52
CA LEU A 66 9.40 1.75 17.23
C LEU A 66 8.24 2.74 17.36
N PHE A 67 7.35 2.50 18.33
CA PHE A 67 6.20 3.38 18.58
C PHE A 67 6.66 4.75 19.07
N THR A 68 7.71 4.79 19.89
CA THR A 68 8.31 6.04 20.38
C THR A 68 8.92 6.82 19.22
N GLN A 69 9.65 6.16 18.32
CA GLN A 69 10.19 6.79 17.12
C GLN A 69 9.08 7.40 16.26
N ILE A 70 8.00 6.65 16.01
CA ILE A 70 6.83 7.13 15.25
C ILE A 70 6.20 8.35 15.91
N LYS A 71 5.95 8.31 17.23
CA LYS A 71 5.33 9.42 17.98
C LYS A 71 6.20 10.69 18.01
N ASN A 72 7.50 10.57 17.77
CA ASN A 72 8.46 11.67 17.81
C ASN A 72 8.79 12.25 16.43
N VAL A 73 8.22 11.72 15.35
CA VAL A 73 8.38 12.30 14.00
C VAL A 73 7.80 13.72 14.01
N PRO A 74 8.56 14.76 13.62
CA PRO A 74 8.05 16.12 13.51
C PRO A 74 6.87 16.20 12.55
N ASN A 75 5.78 16.82 12.98
CA ASN A 75 4.57 16.99 12.18
C ASN A 75 3.85 18.29 12.57
N GLU A 76 3.03 18.82 11.66
CA GLU A 76 2.22 20.02 11.89
C GLU A 76 1.02 19.71 12.80
N PHE A 77 0.41 18.53 12.62
CA PHE A 77 -0.70 18.05 13.44
C PHE A 77 -0.40 16.68 14.03
N LYS A 78 -0.32 16.61 15.36
CA LYS A 78 -0.07 15.35 16.08
C LYS A 78 -1.38 14.65 16.43
N ILE A 79 -2.00 14.02 15.44
CA ILE A 79 -3.26 13.29 15.61
C ILE A 79 -2.95 11.81 15.87
N VAL A 80 -3.15 11.36 17.10
CA VAL A 80 -2.88 9.97 17.52
C VAL A 80 -4.15 9.34 18.08
N LYS A 81 -4.44 8.11 17.61
CA LYS A 81 -5.45 7.20 18.18
C LYS A 81 -4.78 5.87 18.48
N GLU A 82 -4.94 5.41 19.72
CA GLU A 82 -4.45 4.12 20.18
C GLU A 82 -5.65 3.23 20.54
N ALA A 83 -5.53 1.94 20.25
CA ALA A 83 -6.46 0.94 20.73
C ALA A 83 -6.09 0.57 22.18
N PRO A 84 -7.04 0.49 23.12
CA PRO A 84 -6.78 -0.01 24.46
C PRO A 84 -6.15 -1.40 24.45
N GLU A 85 -5.38 -1.74 25.49
CA GLU A 85 -4.87 -3.09 25.69
C GLU A 85 -6.03 -4.10 25.72
N GLY A 86 -5.83 -5.27 25.11
CA GLY A 86 -6.87 -6.30 24.98
C GLY A 86 -7.92 -6.04 23.91
N THR A 87 -7.80 -4.96 23.12
CA THR A 87 -8.71 -4.71 21.99
C THR A 87 -8.61 -5.86 20.97
N PRO A 88 -9.75 -6.47 20.55
CA PRO A 88 -9.72 -7.53 19.54
C PRO A 88 -9.11 -7.07 18.22
N MET A 89 -8.37 -7.97 17.55
CA MET A 89 -7.77 -7.67 16.25
C MET A 89 -8.79 -7.25 15.18
N SER A 90 -10.02 -7.73 15.23
CA SER A 90 -11.09 -7.30 14.32
C SER A 90 -11.43 -5.81 14.47
N VAL A 91 -11.37 -5.29 15.69
CA VAL A 91 -11.59 -3.86 15.99
C VAL A 91 -10.36 -3.04 15.62
N ILE A 92 -9.14 -3.53 15.91
CA ILE A 92 -7.91 -2.84 15.48
C ILE A 92 -7.85 -2.74 13.95
N ALA A 93 -8.17 -3.83 13.24
CA ALA A 93 -8.16 -3.85 11.80
C ALA A 93 -9.20 -2.90 11.17
N SER A 94 -10.36 -2.70 11.81
CA SER A 94 -11.35 -1.75 11.31
C SER A 94 -10.86 -0.29 11.40
N MET A 95 -9.95 0.02 12.34
CA MET A 95 -9.32 1.34 12.46
C MET A 95 -8.38 1.67 11.27
N TRP A 96 -8.03 0.69 10.43
CA TRP A 96 -7.15 0.91 9.28
C TRP A 96 -7.92 1.05 7.96
N LEU A 97 -9.24 0.89 8.01
CA LEU A 97 -10.09 1.02 6.84
C LEU A 97 -10.41 2.47 6.57
N PHE A 98 -10.39 2.87 5.30
CA PHE A 98 -10.88 4.18 4.91
C PHE A 98 -12.42 4.14 4.91
N GLY A 99 -13.05 5.15 5.51
CA GLY A 99 -14.50 5.31 5.46
C GLY A 99 -15.02 5.60 4.05
N SER A 100 -14.16 6.18 3.20
CA SER A 100 -14.45 6.48 1.82
C SER A 100 -14.25 5.27 0.89
N PRO A 101 -15.08 5.10 -0.16
CA PRO A 101 -14.95 4.00 -1.11
C PRO A 101 -13.68 4.07 -1.97
N ARG A 102 -13.07 5.25 -2.10
CA ARG A 102 -11.78 5.51 -2.77
C ARG A 102 -11.09 6.72 -2.17
N GLU A 103 -9.76 6.79 -2.32
CA GLU A 103 -8.95 7.93 -1.89
C GLU A 103 -9.26 9.21 -2.69
N PHE A 104 -9.48 9.07 -4.00
CA PHE A 104 -9.82 10.18 -4.88
C PHE A 104 -10.87 9.79 -5.92
N PRO A 105 -11.72 10.73 -6.36
CA PRO A 105 -12.78 10.48 -7.34
C PRO A 105 -12.28 10.49 -8.80
N TYR A 106 -11.03 10.10 -9.04
CA TYR A 106 -10.37 10.17 -10.34
C TYR A 106 -9.94 8.78 -10.85
N PRO A 107 -9.74 8.60 -12.16
CA PRO A 107 -9.02 7.43 -12.67
C PRO A 107 -7.56 7.45 -12.17
N TYR A 108 -6.91 6.29 -12.16
CA TYR A 108 -5.53 6.16 -11.70
C TYR A 108 -4.74 5.16 -12.53
N ASP A 109 -3.43 5.38 -12.61
CA ASP A 109 -2.45 4.41 -13.09
C ASP A 109 -1.82 3.73 -11.88
N LYS A 110 -2.04 2.42 -11.77
CA LYS A 110 -1.65 1.60 -10.62
C LYS A 110 -0.23 1.12 -10.76
N ARG A 111 0.51 1.09 -9.64
CA ARG A 111 1.72 0.26 -9.51
C ARG A 111 1.69 -0.50 -8.21
N THR A 112 2.09 -1.77 -8.27
CA THR A 112 2.26 -2.58 -7.08
C THR A 112 3.52 -3.41 -7.21
N SER A 113 4.36 -3.39 -6.18
CA SER A 113 5.60 -4.15 -6.17
C SER A 113 5.92 -4.63 -4.77
N SER A 114 6.62 -5.75 -4.69
CA SER A 114 7.29 -6.21 -3.47
C SER A 114 8.80 -6.29 -3.67
N THR A 115 9.53 -6.32 -2.55
CA THR A 115 10.99 -6.47 -2.52
C THR A 115 11.40 -7.48 -1.46
N THR A 116 12.61 -8.02 -1.59
CA THR A 116 13.28 -8.83 -0.57
C THR A 116 14.36 -8.05 0.17
N ALA A 117 14.57 -6.78 -0.19
CA ALA A 117 15.63 -5.95 0.38
C ALA A 117 15.41 -5.72 1.88
N THR A 118 16.47 -5.84 2.67
CA THR A 118 16.50 -5.53 4.11
C THR A 118 17.26 -4.25 4.42
N ASP A 119 17.79 -3.59 3.39
CA ASP A 119 18.72 -2.48 3.47
C ASP A 119 18.26 -1.23 2.69
N LEU A 120 16.95 -1.09 2.44
CA LEU A 120 16.38 0.07 1.71
C LEU A 120 16.75 1.43 2.30
N SER A 121 17.09 1.49 3.59
CA SER A 121 17.62 2.69 4.25
C SER A 121 19.01 3.11 3.74
N LYS A 122 19.74 2.20 3.10
CA LYS A 122 21.09 2.38 2.56
C LYS A 122 21.12 2.46 1.03
N THR A 123 20.09 1.98 0.35
CA THR A 123 20.02 2.01 -1.13
C THR A 123 19.66 3.38 -1.70
N GLY A 124 19.33 4.36 -0.84
CA GLY A 124 18.81 5.66 -1.25
C GLY A 124 17.33 5.63 -1.67
N TRP A 125 16.64 4.49 -1.46
CA TRP A 125 15.23 4.32 -1.83
C TRP A 125 14.31 5.34 -1.18
N SER A 126 14.45 5.58 0.12
CA SER A 126 13.59 6.51 0.85
C SER A 126 13.68 7.93 0.28
N SER A 127 14.90 8.42 0.02
CA SER A 127 15.13 9.73 -0.58
C SER A 127 14.60 9.83 -2.01
N TRP A 128 14.85 8.80 -2.83
CA TRP A 128 14.34 8.74 -4.20
C TRP A 128 12.81 8.74 -4.22
N PHE A 129 12.19 7.85 -3.45
CA PHE A 129 10.74 7.68 -3.39
C PHE A 129 10.06 8.95 -2.86
N ALA A 130 10.56 9.55 -1.78
CA ALA A 130 10.08 10.83 -1.28
C ALA A 130 10.20 11.95 -2.33
N GLY A 131 11.26 11.94 -3.15
CA GLY A 131 11.40 12.82 -4.31
C GLY A 131 10.26 12.64 -5.32
N ARG A 132 9.95 11.40 -5.71
CA ARG A 132 8.86 11.07 -6.64
C ARG A 132 7.50 11.56 -6.14
N ILE A 133 7.22 11.34 -4.85
CA ILE A 133 6.00 11.82 -4.19
C ILE A 133 5.95 13.36 -4.20
N ASN A 134 7.06 14.02 -3.90
CA ASN A 134 7.15 15.48 -3.87
C ASN A 134 6.91 16.13 -5.23
N GLU A 135 7.23 15.48 -6.34
CA GLU A 135 6.93 16.02 -7.68
C GLU A 135 5.42 16.19 -7.90
N VAL A 136 4.61 15.22 -7.45
CA VAL A 136 3.16 15.32 -7.55
C VAL A 136 2.62 16.31 -6.52
N ILE A 137 3.13 16.27 -5.29
CA ILE A 137 2.61 17.11 -4.21
C ILE A 137 3.02 18.58 -4.37
N LYS A 138 4.17 18.94 -4.94
CA LYS A 138 4.58 20.36 -4.98
C LYS A 138 3.73 21.21 -5.93
N ASP A 139 3.29 20.65 -7.04
CA ASP A 139 2.46 21.35 -8.01
C ASP A 139 0.98 21.00 -7.81
N LYS A 140 0.17 21.99 -7.40
CA LYS A 140 -1.27 21.81 -7.19
C LYS A 140 -2.08 21.83 -8.50
N HIS A 141 -1.46 22.18 -9.61
CA HIS A 141 -2.10 22.40 -10.91
C HIS A 141 -1.71 21.35 -11.95
N ASN A 142 -0.87 20.38 -11.59
CA ASN A 142 -0.47 19.27 -12.48
C ASN A 142 -1.60 18.28 -12.77
N GLY A 143 -2.75 18.37 -12.09
CA GLY A 143 -3.86 17.45 -12.25
C GLY A 143 -3.58 16.02 -11.75
N LEU A 144 -2.59 15.85 -10.86
CA LEU A 144 -2.16 14.56 -10.33
C LEU A 144 -2.34 14.47 -8.82
N TRP A 145 -2.69 13.27 -8.35
CA TRP A 145 -2.75 12.92 -6.92
C TRP A 145 -2.12 11.56 -6.69
N VAL A 146 -1.46 11.36 -5.55
CA VAL A 146 -0.85 10.07 -5.21
C VAL A 146 -1.59 9.45 -4.02
N SER A 147 -1.84 8.15 -4.11
CA SER A 147 -2.06 7.26 -2.96
C SER A 147 -0.97 6.20 -2.97
N SER A 148 -0.16 6.16 -1.93
CA SER A 148 0.86 5.14 -1.77
C SER A 148 0.65 4.41 -0.46
N GLN A 149 0.59 3.08 -0.51
CA GLN A 149 0.49 2.24 0.69
C GLN A 149 1.72 1.35 0.79
N LEU A 150 2.40 1.36 1.93
CA LEU A 150 3.58 0.53 2.19
C LEU A 150 3.28 -0.42 3.35
N GLN A 151 3.35 -1.72 3.07
CA GLN A 151 3.13 -2.78 4.04
C GLN A 151 4.43 -3.54 4.29
N VAL A 152 4.77 -3.68 5.57
CA VAL A 152 5.88 -4.52 6.01
C VAL A 152 5.37 -5.95 6.16
N TYR A 153 6.01 -6.89 5.46
CA TYR A 153 5.72 -8.33 5.50
C TYR A 153 6.87 -9.14 6.10
N GLY A 154 8.08 -8.58 6.13
CA GLY A 154 9.31 -9.29 6.47
C GLY A 154 9.54 -9.51 7.96
N GLY A 155 10.75 -9.96 8.28
CA GLY A 155 11.16 -10.39 9.62
C GLY A 155 11.13 -11.91 9.76
N GLU A 156 12.03 -12.45 10.57
CA GLU A 156 12.11 -13.90 10.82
C GLU A 156 10.87 -14.43 11.56
N GLN A 157 10.26 -13.56 12.38
CA GLN A 157 9.05 -13.87 13.15
C GLN A 157 7.75 -13.58 12.40
N SER A 158 7.83 -13.04 11.19
CA SER A 158 6.62 -12.74 10.43
C SER A 158 5.87 -14.00 10.05
N MET A 159 4.58 -14.06 10.43
CA MET A 159 3.68 -15.13 10.00
C MET A 159 3.49 -15.16 8.48
N PHE A 160 3.72 -14.04 7.78
CA PHE A 160 3.73 -14.05 6.31
C PHE A 160 4.82 -14.97 5.77
N ARG A 161 6.02 -14.90 6.37
CA ARG A 161 7.19 -15.71 6.00
C ARG A 161 7.10 -17.13 6.56
N ARG A 162 6.77 -17.29 7.86
CA ARG A 162 6.69 -18.59 8.54
C ARG A 162 5.63 -19.51 7.94
N ASN A 163 4.56 -18.96 7.38
CA ASN A 163 3.53 -19.73 6.67
C ASN A 163 3.91 -20.07 5.21
N ALA A 164 5.17 -19.93 4.81
CA ALA A 164 5.63 -20.41 3.51
C ALA A 164 5.44 -21.93 3.37
N GLY A 165 5.16 -22.40 2.15
CA GLY A 165 5.01 -23.84 1.88
C GLY A 165 3.72 -24.47 2.43
N ASN A 166 2.80 -23.70 3.01
CA ASN A 166 1.54 -24.17 3.58
C ASN A 166 0.46 -24.60 2.55
N GLY A 167 0.86 -24.90 1.32
CA GLY A 167 -0.05 -25.31 0.24
C GLY A 167 -0.76 -24.17 -0.50
N THR A 168 -0.49 -22.89 -0.16
CA THR A 168 -1.04 -21.74 -0.89
C THR A 168 -0.37 -21.51 -2.24
N ALA A 169 -1.09 -20.85 -3.16
CA ALA A 169 -0.56 -20.49 -4.49
C ALA A 169 0.33 -19.23 -4.47
N TYR A 170 0.38 -18.50 -3.35
CA TYR A 170 1.23 -17.32 -3.21
C TYR A 170 2.65 -17.71 -2.79
N CYS A 171 3.62 -17.48 -3.67
CA CYS A 171 4.97 -18.00 -3.53
C CYS A 171 6.04 -17.00 -3.05
N PHE A 172 5.83 -15.69 -3.19
CA PHE A 172 6.80 -14.66 -2.79
C PHE A 172 6.75 -14.35 -1.29
N ARG A 173 6.91 -15.39 -0.47
CA ARG A 173 6.85 -15.38 1.00
C ARG A 173 8.10 -14.82 1.67
N ASP A 174 9.14 -14.56 0.87
CA ASP A 174 10.38 -13.88 1.22
C ASP A 174 10.29 -12.34 1.10
N ALA A 175 9.13 -11.79 0.70
CA ALA A 175 8.94 -10.35 0.61
C ALA A 175 9.11 -9.67 1.99
N THR A 176 9.92 -8.61 2.02
CA THR A 176 10.17 -7.79 3.21
C THR A 176 9.20 -6.63 3.30
N ILE A 177 9.00 -5.93 2.18
CA ILE A 177 8.06 -4.82 2.02
C ILE A 177 7.33 -5.02 0.70
N GLY A 178 6.04 -4.73 0.67
CA GLY A 178 5.34 -4.45 -0.57
C GLY A 178 4.55 -3.17 -0.47
N GLY A 179 4.16 -2.63 -1.61
CA GLY A 179 3.36 -1.43 -1.62
C GLY A 179 2.70 -1.13 -2.95
N THR A 180 1.69 -0.28 -2.86
CA THR A 180 1.05 0.37 -4.00
C THR A 180 1.56 1.78 -4.16
N TRP A 181 1.76 2.23 -5.39
CA TRP A 181 2.18 3.59 -5.72
C TRP A 181 1.27 4.12 -6.81
N ASP A 182 0.04 4.44 -6.45
CA ASP A 182 -1.01 4.78 -7.40
C ASP A 182 -1.03 6.28 -7.66
N VAL A 183 -1.05 6.66 -8.94
CA VAL A 183 -1.21 8.06 -9.35
C VAL A 183 -2.56 8.26 -10.02
N PHE A 184 -3.39 9.07 -9.38
CA PHE A 184 -4.69 9.52 -9.86
C PHE A 184 -4.50 10.74 -10.75
N TYR A 185 -5.35 10.91 -11.75
CA TYR A 185 -5.23 12.00 -12.72
C TYR A 185 -6.57 12.56 -13.16
N GLN A 186 -6.58 13.86 -13.46
CA GLN A 186 -7.68 14.56 -14.11
C GLN A 186 -7.16 15.21 -15.39
N ASP A 187 -7.67 14.77 -16.54
CA ASP A 187 -7.30 15.27 -17.88
C ASP A 187 -5.80 15.25 -18.23
N THR A 188 -5.00 14.52 -17.44
CA THR A 188 -3.53 14.53 -17.48
C THR A 188 -2.94 13.11 -17.49
N LYS A 189 -3.64 12.18 -18.14
CA LYS A 189 -3.25 10.76 -18.23
C LYS A 189 -1.80 10.56 -18.69
N ASP A 190 -1.35 11.31 -19.69
CA ASP A 190 0.02 11.18 -20.21
C ASP A 190 1.07 11.59 -19.16
N ALA A 191 0.77 12.58 -18.31
CA ALA A 191 1.65 12.98 -17.21
C ALA A 191 1.72 11.88 -16.14
N ALA A 192 0.58 11.28 -15.80
CA ALA A 192 0.53 10.13 -14.88
C ALA A 192 1.34 8.93 -15.41
N MET A 193 1.18 8.58 -16.68
CA MET A 193 1.93 7.48 -17.31
C MET A 193 3.43 7.76 -17.36
N LYS A 194 3.84 9.00 -17.68
CA LYS A 194 5.26 9.40 -17.63
C LYS A 194 5.83 9.32 -16.22
N TRP A 195 5.07 9.76 -15.22
CA TRP A 195 5.49 9.66 -13.83
C TRP A 195 5.69 8.20 -13.39
N GLN A 196 4.80 7.29 -13.81
CA GLN A 196 4.93 5.86 -13.54
C GLN A 196 6.08 5.20 -14.28
N ALA A 197 6.34 5.55 -15.53
CA ALA A 197 7.47 5.00 -16.28
C ALA A 197 8.81 5.25 -15.56
N VAL A 198 9.00 6.46 -15.01
CA VAL A 198 10.18 6.79 -14.20
C VAL A 198 10.22 5.99 -12.89
N ASN A 199 9.06 5.67 -12.30
CA ASN A 199 9.00 4.81 -11.13
C ASN A 199 9.38 3.36 -11.45
N ASP A 200 8.99 2.85 -12.62
CA ASP A 200 9.32 1.50 -13.09
C ASP A 200 10.84 1.36 -13.28
N GLU A 201 11.48 2.38 -13.87
CA GLU A 201 12.95 2.46 -14.00
C GLU A 201 13.63 2.55 -12.62
N GLY A 202 13.14 3.43 -11.75
CA GLY A 202 13.73 3.63 -10.42
C GLY A 202 13.51 2.45 -9.48
N ARG A 203 12.41 1.70 -9.61
CA ARG A 203 12.16 0.48 -8.84
C ARG A 203 13.31 -0.49 -8.98
N ALA A 204 13.75 -0.77 -10.22
CA ALA A 204 14.84 -1.71 -10.50
C ALA A 204 16.15 -1.31 -9.83
N LYS A 205 16.39 0.00 -9.68
CA LYS A 205 17.61 0.57 -9.11
C LYS A 205 17.57 0.67 -7.59
N TYR A 206 16.45 1.14 -7.04
CA TYR A 206 16.35 1.57 -5.65
C TYR A 206 15.55 0.61 -4.75
N PHE A 207 14.49 0.00 -5.28
CA PHE A 207 13.52 -0.76 -4.47
C PHE A 207 13.68 -2.28 -4.55
N SER A 208 13.62 -2.82 -5.77
CA SER A 208 13.65 -4.26 -6.01
C SER A 208 14.29 -4.57 -7.35
N LYS A 209 15.26 -5.48 -7.34
CA LYS A 209 15.86 -6.02 -8.57
C LYS A 209 14.90 -6.93 -9.33
N ALA A 210 14.00 -7.61 -8.61
CA ALA A 210 13.00 -8.48 -9.18
C ALA A 210 11.65 -7.77 -9.24
N ASP A 211 10.97 -7.87 -10.37
CA ASP A 211 9.63 -7.33 -10.50
C ASP A 211 8.61 -8.36 -10.00
N ARG A 212 8.00 -8.10 -8.85
CA ARG A 212 7.12 -9.04 -8.14
C ARG A 212 5.83 -8.36 -7.74
N TRP A 213 4.73 -8.81 -8.32
CA TRP A 213 3.40 -8.25 -8.16
C TRP A 213 2.52 -9.14 -7.29
N VAL A 214 1.35 -8.62 -6.95
CA VAL A 214 0.30 -9.31 -6.22
C VAL A 214 -0.98 -9.23 -7.03
N LEU A 215 -1.80 -10.28 -7.03
CA LEU A 215 -2.96 -10.40 -7.92
C LEU A 215 -3.96 -9.24 -7.76
N TRP A 216 -4.19 -8.76 -6.53
CA TRP A 216 -5.08 -7.62 -6.25
C TRP A 216 -4.51 -6.27 -6.73
N GLY A 217 -3.20 -6.23 -7.03
CA GLY A 217 -2.45 -5.08 -7.48
C GLY A 217 -2.12 -5.11 -8.97
N SER A 218 -2.77 -5.95 -9.78
CA SER A 218 -2.43 -6.14 -11.19
C SER A 218 -2.54 -4.88 -12.06
N TYR A 219 -1.58 -4.66 -12.96
CA TYR A 219 -1.50 -3.53 -13.88
C TYR A 219 -0.78 -3.93 -15.19
N GLY A 220 -0.81 -3.05 -16.20
CA GLY A 220 -0.14 -3.31 -17.47
C GLY A 220 -0.83 -4.38 -18.32
N ASP A 221 -0.03 -5.29 -18.89
CA ASP A 221 -0.52 -6.40 -19.72
C ASP A 221 -1.37 -7.36 -18.88
N ARG A 222 -2.50 -7.78 -19.46
CA ARG A 222 -3.48 -8.67 -18.85
C ARG A 222 -3.51 -10.05 -19.49
N ASN A 223 -2.49 -10.40 -20.27
CA ASN A 223 -2.29 -11.76 -20.73
C ASN A 223 -1.37 -12.52 -19.78
N MET A 224 -1.93 -13.42 -18.97
CA MET A 224 -1.18 -14.16 -17.94
C MET A 224 0.04 -14.89 -18.52
N LYS A 225 -0.05 -15.37 -19.77
CA LYS A 225 1.07 -16.02 -20.46
C LYS A 225 2.32 -15.15 -20.56
N ASP A 226 2.14 -13.84 -20.67
CA ASP A 226 3.20 -12.86 -20.89
C ASP A 226 3.69 -12.24 -19.57
N VAL A 227 2.91 -12.38 -18.49
CA VAL A 227 3.18 -11.71 -17.20
C VAL A 227 3.28 -12.64 -15.99
N TRP A 228 3.10 -13.95 -16.14
CA TRP A 228 3.06 -14.89 -15.01
C TRP A 228 4.29 -14.80 -14.11
N GLN A 229 5.46 -14.49 -14.67
CA GLN A 229 6.74 -14.37 -13.94
C GLN A 229 6.71 -13.27 -12.86
N PHE A 230 5.80 -12.29 -12.98
CA PHE A 230 5.61 -11.27 -11.95
C PHE A 230 4.73 -11.76 -10.81
N TYR A 231 3.94 -12.83 -10.98
CA TYR A 231 2.98 -13.33 -9.99
C TYR A 231 3.39 -14.66 -9.36
N TYR A 232 4.19 -15.45 -10.07
CA TYR A 232 4.56 -16.80 -9.68
C TYR A 232 6.05 -17.05 -9.92
N ASP A 233 6.66 -17.85 -9.06
CA ASP A 233 7.90 -18.53 -9.41
C ASP A 233 7.62 -19.66 -10.45
N PRO A 234 8.65 -20.15 -11.16
CA PRO A 234 8.46 -21.16 -12.20
C PRO A 234 7.88 -22.50 -11.70
N GLU A 235 8.19 -22.92 -10.47
CA GLU A 235 7.70 -24.18 -9.90
C GLU A 235 6.22 -24.07 -9.54
N THR A 236 5.85 -22.97 -8.87
CA THR A 236 4.47 -22.65 -8.51
C THR A 236 3.61 -22.49 -9.76
N TYR A 237 4.08 -21.77 -10.79
CA TYR A 237 3.32 -21.61 -12.03
C TYR A 237 3.06 -22.96 -12.71
N LYS A 238 4.09 -23.79 -12.89
CA LYS A 238 3.94 -25.15 -13.44
C LYS A 238 2.95 -26.00 -12.65
N LYS A 239 2.95 -25.91 -11.32
CA LYS A 239 1.97 -26.59 -10.46
C LYS A 239 0.56 -26.09 -10.73
N MET A 240 0.37 -24.78 -10.85
CA MET A 240 -0.93 -24.18 -11.18
C MET A 240 -1.42 -24.63 -12.56
N GLN A 241 -0.54 -24.70 -13.57
CA GLN A 241 -0.88 -25.20 -14.91
C GLN A 241 -1.37 -26.66 -14.88
N LYS A 242 -0.73 -27.52 -14.07
CA LYS A 242 -1.18 -28.90 -13.86
C LYS A 242 -2.55 -28.98 -13.19
N ILE A 243 -2.77 -28.19 -12.14
CA ILE A 243 -4.08 -28.10 -11.47
C ILE A 243 -5.15 -27.64 -12.47
N ARG A 244 -4.84 -26.62 -13.25
CA ARG A 244 -5.69 -26.09 -14.31
C ARG A 244 -6.05 -27.16 -15.34
N GLN A 245 -5.09 -27.98 -15.78
CA GLN A 245 -5.32 -29.10 -16.70
C GLN A 245 -6.21 -30.18 -16.08
N THR A 246 -6.00 -30.53 -14.82
CA THR A 246 -6.77 -31.58 -14.13
C THR A 246 -8.23 -31.17 -13.90
N TYR A 247 -8.47 -29.95 -13.42
CA TYR A 247 -9.77 -29.56 -12.89
C TYR A 247 -10.61 -28.69 -13.84
N ASP A 248 -10.03 -28.10 -14.88
CA ASP A 248 -10.81 -27.36 -15.89
C ASP A 248 -10.31 -27.58 -17.34
N PRO A 249 -9.97 -28.80 -17.78
CA PRO A 249 -9.24 -29.07 -19.03
C PRO A 249 -9.78 -28.37 -20.30
N LYS A 250 -11.06 -27.97 -20.32
CA LYS A 250 -11.75 -27.35 -21.45
C LYS A 250 -11.76 -25.82 -21.48
N GLY A 251 -11.24 -25.11 -20.48
CA GLY A 251 -11.36 -23.64 -20.51
C GLY A 251 -12.57 -23.04 -19.83
N THR A 252 -13.41 -23.85 -19.16
CA THR A 252 -14.76 -23.43 -18.71
C THR A 252 -14.72 -22.19 -17.82
N PHE A 253 -13.72 -22.08 -16.95
CA PHE A 253 -13.55 -20.95 -16.03
C PHE A 253 -12.51 -19.93 -16.51
N THR A 254 -12.20 -19.90 -17.81
CA THR A 254 -11.24 -18.98 -18.43
C THR A 254 -11.96 -17.82 -19.08
N ALA A 255 -12.47 -16.90 -18.25
CA ALA A 255 -13.28 -15.78 -18.72
C ALA A 255 -12.49 -14.71 -19.48
N ASN A 256 -11.16 -14.66 -19.32
CA ASN A 256 -10.28 -13.70 -19.98
C ASN A 256 -8.82 -14.23 -20.05
N PRO A 257 -7.91 -13.56 -20.80
CA PRO A 257 -6.51 -13.96 -20.93
C PRO A 257 -5.69 -13.88 -19.64
N PHE A 258 -6.20 -13.24 -18.59
CA PHE A 258 -5.54 -13.13 -17.29
C PHE A 258 -5.82 -14.36 -16.41
N CYS A 259 -5.63 -15.54 -16.98
CA CYS A 259 -5.86 -16.83 -16.35
C CYS A 259 -4.66 -17.75 -16.58
N VAL A 260 -4.32 -18.59 -15.60
CA VAL A 260 -3.27 -19.60 -15.78
C VAL A 260 -3.65 -20.54 -16.92
N GLU A 261 -2.73 -20.77 -17.86
CA GLU A 261 -2.94 -21.71 -18.95
C GLU A 261 -2.85 -23.16 -18.44
N ALA A 262 -3.61 -24.08 -19.05
CA ALA A 262 -3.42 -25.50 -18.76
C ALA A 262 -2.02 -25.94 -19.22
N SER A 263 -1.40 -26.89 -18.51
CA SER A 263 -0.19 -27.52 -19.01
C SER A 263 -0.47 -28.18 -20.36
N LYS A 264 0.47 -28.00 -21.28
CA LYS A 264 0.49 -28.71 -22.56
C LYS A 264 0.84 -30.17 -22.36
#